data_AF-A0A0B6ZC21-F1
#
_entry.id   AF-A0A0B6ZC21-F1
#
_cell.length_a   1.000
_cell.length_b   1.000
_cell.length_c   1.000
_cell.angle_alpha   90.00
_cell.angle_beta   90.00
_cell.angle_gamma   90.00
#
_symmetry.space_group_name_H-M   'P 1'
#
loop_
_entity.id
_entity.type
_entity.pdbx_description
1 polymer ?
#
loop_
_entity_poly.entity_id
_entity_poly.type
_entity_poly.pdbx_seq_one_letter_code
_entity_poly.pdbx_strand_id
1 'polypeptide(L)'
;NINMATADVDKKLAEGLEHLRLADKYMKTSLFKWKPDHDSAAAEYLKAATVFRNAKAFEQAKESYIKVGELQKAMNMPFQAAKAFEQAGLLCKENKEFDEAVHWMELAAVMFQEHGTPDTAALCLEKLQKW
;
A
#
# COMPACT_ATOMS: atom_id res chain seq x y z
N ASN A 1 -24.91 14.45 -16.24
CA ASN A 1 -24.37 13.68 -15.09
C ASN A 1 -22.91 13.23 -15.20
N ILE A 2 -22.23 13.39 -16.34
CA ILE A 2 -20.82 13.01 -16.52
C ILE A 2 -19.86 13.97 -15.78
N ASN A 3 -20.21 15.27 -15.71
CA ASN A 3 -19.41 16.31 -15.04
C ASN A 3 -19.37 16.18 -13.50
N MET A 4 -20.35 15.51 -12.89
CA MET A 4 -20.41 15.35 -11.43
C MET A 4 -19.60 14.14 -10.96
N ALA A 5 -19.55 13.06 -11.77
CA ALA A 5 -18.75 11.88 -11.48
C ALA A 5 -17.25 12.15 -11.66
N THR A 6 -16.86 12.96 -12.65
CA THR A 6 -15.47 13.39 -12.85
C THR A 6 -14.99 14.31 -11.73
N ALA A 7 -15.82 15.27 -11.30
CA ALA A 7 -15.51 16.13 -10.16
C ALA A 7 -15.33 15.35 -8.83
N ASP A 8 -16.09 14.27 -8.62
CA ASP A 8 -15.94 13.41 -7.43
C ASP A 8 -14.63 12.61 -7.46
N VAL A 9 -14.22 12.11 -8.63
CA VAL A 9 -12.92 11.44 -8.81
C VAL A 9 -11.78 12.42 -8.59
N ASP A 10 -11.83 13.62 -9.18
CA ASP A 10 -10.79 14.65 -9.02
C ASP A 10 -10.64 15.07 -7.56
N LYS A 11 -11.76 15.19 -6.82
CA LYS A 11 -11.74 15.48 -5.39
C LYS A 11 -11.05 14.38 -4.59
N LYS A 12 -11.35 13.11 -4.88
CA LYS A 12 -10.68 11.96 -4.22
C LYS A 12 -9.20 11.93 -4.55
N LEU A 13 -8.81 12.20 -5.80
CA LEU A 13 -7.39 12.28 -6.17
C LEU A 13 -6.67 13.38 -5.38
N ALA A 14 -7.27 14.56 -5.26
CA ALA A 14 -6.71 15.65 -4.46
C ALA A 14 -6.59 15.28 -2.97
N GLU A 15 -7.60 14.62 -2.40
CA GLU A 15 -7.57 14.12 -1.02
C GLU A 15 -6.45 13.09 -0.80
N GLY A 16 -6.30 12.13 -1.72
CA GLY A 16 -5.21 11.15 -1.67
C GLY A 16 -3.83 11.81 -1.72
N LEU A 17 -3.66 12.83 -2.57
CA LEU A 17 -2.41 13.60 -2.67
C LEU A 17 -2.11 14.39 -1.39
N GLU A 18 -3.11 14.94 -0.71
CA GLU A 18 -2.89 15.61 0.58
C GLU A 18 -2.43 14.63 1.67
N HIS A 19 -3.01 13.42 1.70
CA HIS A 19 -2.55 12.36 2.60
C HIS A 19 -1.10 11.95 2.31
N LEU A 20 -0.72 11.81 1.03
CA LEU A 20 0.68 11.56 0.66
C LEU A 20 1.61 12.67 1.15
N ARG A 21 1.23 13.92 0.92
CA ARG A 21 2.02 15.09 1.34
C ARG A 21 2.19 15.14 2.86
N LEU A 22 1.16 14.76 3.61
CA LEU A 22 1.20 14.69 5.07
C LEU A 22 2.08 13.53 5.55
N ALA A 23 1.99 12.36 4.91
CA ALA A 23 2.87 11.22 5.19
C ALA A 23 4.35 11.58 4.96
N ASP A 24 4.67 12.24 3.84
CA ASP A 24 6.02 12.73 3.54
C ASP A 24 6.50 13.74 4.59
N LYS A 25 5.59 14.58 5.12
CA LYS A 25 5.91 15.51 6.21
C LYS A 25 6.27 14.78 7.50
N TYR A 26 5.58 13.68 7.83
CA TYR A 26 5.91 12.86 8.99
C TYR A 26 7.26 12.14 8.83
N MET A 27 7.62 11.78 7.60
CA MET A 27 8.91 11.18 7.26
C MET A 27 10.09 12.15 7.32
N LYS A 28 9.85 13.46 7.16
CA LYS A 28 10.92 14.47 7.24
C LYS A 28 11.42 14.64 8.67
N THR A 29 12.74 14.64 8.80
CA THR A 29 13.47 15.09 10.00
C THR A 29 13.77 16.58 9.91
N SER A 30 14.01 17.23 11.06
CA SER A 30 14.35 18.65 11.15
C SER A 30 15.33 18.86 12.30
N LEU A 31 15.85 20.08 12.46
CA LEU A 31 16.79 20.44 13.54
C LEU A 31 16.23 20.15 14.95
N PHE A 32 14.91 20.06 15.08
CA PHE A 32 14.20 19.71 16.32
C PHE A 32 13.48 18.34 16.28
N LYS A 33 13.62 17.58 15.17
CA LYS A 33 13.01 16.24 14.99
C LYS A 33 14.05 15.29 14.41
N TRP A 34 14.76 14.60 15.29
CA TRP A 34 15.88 13.70 14.97
C TRP A 34 15.45 12.32 14.44
N LYS A 35 14.19 11.94 14.65
CA LYS A 35 13.63 10.68 14.14
C LYS A 35 12.32 10.93 13.42
N PRO A 36 12.10 10.33 12.23
CA PRO A 36 10.81 10.38 11.56
C PRO A 36 9.70 9.77 12.42
N ASP A 37 8.47 10.19 12.16
CA ASP A 37 7.28 9.60 12.79
C ASP A 37 6.70 8.54 11.83
N HIS A 38 7.18 7.31 11.97
CA HIS A 38 6.82 6.21 11.07
C HIS A 38 5.37 5.77 11.25
N ASP A 39 4.83 5.80 12.48
CA ASP A 39 3.46 5.36 12.74
C ASP A 39 2.45 6.31 12.08
N SER A 40 2.64 7.63 12.27
CA SER A 40 1.81 8.63 11.61
C SER A 40 1.97 8.60 10.09
N ALA A 41 3.19 8.40 9.59
CA ALA A 41 3.42 8.28 8.14
C ALA A 41 2.70 7.06 7.55
N ALA A 42 2.83 5.89 8.17
CA ALA A 42 2.16 4.66 7.73
C ALA A 42 0.62 4.84 7.69
N ALA A 43 0.05 5.45 8.73
CA ALA A 43 -1.38 5.71 8.80
C ALA A 43 -1.87 6.63 7.67
N GLU A 44 -1.11 7.70 7.36
CA GLU A 44 -1.47 8.62 6.27
C GLU A 44 -1.28 7.99 4.88
N TYR A 45 -0.23 7.20 4.66
CA TYR A 45 -0.07 6.44 3.41
C TYR A 45 -1.21 5.43 3.19
N LEU A 46 -1.68 4.74 4.24
CA LEU A 46 -2.84 3.84 4.15
C LEU A 46 -4.14 4.56 3.78
N LYS A 47 -4.35 5.76 4.31
CA LYS A 47 -5.48 6.61 3.93
C LYS A 47 -5.38 7.02 2.46
N ALA A 48 -4.21 7.47 2.02
CA ALA A 48 -3.95 7.80 0.62
C ALA A 48 -4.26 6.60 -0.29
N ALA A 49 -3.74 5.42 0.04
CA ALA A 49 -3.97 4.18 -0.73
C ALA A 49 -5.46 3.85 -0.86
N THR A 50 -6.22 3.98 0.24
CA THR A 50 -7.66 3.73 0.26
C THR A 50 -8.43 4.72 -0.62
N VAL A 51 -8.07 6.01 -0.54
CA VAL A 51 -8.70 7.06 -1.35
C VAL A 51 -8.40 6.85 -2.84
N PHE A 52 -7.15 6.57 -3.20
CA PHE A 52 -6.77 6.29 -4.59
C PHE A 52 -7.45 5.05 -5.15
N ARG A 53 -7.55 3.97 -4.36
CA ARG A 53 -8.29 2.77 -4.74
C ARG A 53 -9.76 3.09 -5.04
N ASN A 54 -10.40 3.88 -4.18
CA ASN A 54 -11.80 4.30 -4.38
C ASN A 54 -11.97 5.20 -5.61
N ALA A 55 -10.93 5.94 -6.00
CA ALA A 55 -10.87 6.73 -7.22
C ALA A 55 -10.49 5.91 -8.48
N LYS A 56 -10.22 4.60 -8.34
CA LYS A 56 -9.68 3.71 -9.39
C LYS A 56 -8.31 4.14 -9.92
N ALA A 57 -7.58 4.93 -9.14
CA ALA A 57 -6.18 5.27 -9.38
C ALA A 57 -5.28 4.15 -8.83
N PHE A 58 -5.30 3.00 -9.50
CA PHE A 58 -4.67 1.78 -9.00
C PHE A 58 -3.15 1.92 -8.85
N GLU A 59 -2.49 2.66 -9.74
CA GLU A 59 -1.05 2.90 -9.67
C GLU A 59 -0.66 3.68 -8.41
N GLN A 60 -1.32 4.82 -8.14
CA GLN A 60 -1.07 5.61 -6.94
C GLN A 60 -1.43 4.85 -5.66
N ALA A 61 -2.48 4.03 -5.70
CA ALA A 61 -2.87 3.18 -4.58
C ALA A 61 -1.79 2.10 -4.30
N LYS A 62 -1.28 1.46 -5.34
CA LYS A 62 -0.20 0.45 -5.28
C LYS A 62 1.05 1.06 -4.66
N GLU A 63 1.53 2.18 -5.20
CA GLU A 63 2.73 2.88 -4.68
C GLU A 63 2.57 3.24 -3.19
N SER A 64 1.37 3.69 -2.80
CA SER A 64 1.08 4.02 -1.41
C SER A 64 1.14 2.79 -0.48
N TYR A 65 0.60 1.64 -0.91
CA TYR A 65 0.73 0.39 -0.16
C TYR A 65 2.16 -0.14 -0.09
N ILE A 66 2.95 0.00 -1.16
CA ILE A 66 4.37 -0.36 -1.16
C ILE A 66 5.13 0.45 -0.11
N LYS A 67 4.93 1.78 -0.07
CA LYS A 67 5.54 2.65 0.94
C LYS A 67 5.18 2.23 2.37
N VAL A 68 3.93 1.84 2.61
CA VAL A 68 3.49 1.31 3.91
C VAL A 68 4.22 0.02 4.25
N GLY A 69 4.30 -0.91 3.30
CA GLY A 69 4.97 -2.20 3.48
C GLY A 69 6.45 -2.04 3.78
N GLU A 70 7.15 -1.17 3.05
CA GLU A 70 8.56 -0.84 3.29
C GLU A 70 8.78 -0.23 4.69
N LEU A 71 7.90 0.68 5.09
CA LEU A 71 7.98 1.33 6.39
C LEU A 71 7.73 0.33 7.53
N GLN A 72 6.71 -0.51 7.41
CA GLN A 72 6.39 -1.55 8.39
C GLN A 72 7.49 -2.62 8.46
N LYS A 73 8.11 -2.96 7.34
CA LYS A 73 9.29 -3.83 7.31
C LYS A 73 10.46 -3.19 8.06
N ALA A 74 10.74 -1.91 7.84
CA ALA A 74 11.79 -1.17 8.55
C ALA A 74 11.50 -1.04 10.06
N MET A 75 10.23 -1.07 10.46
CA MET A 75 9.78 -1.10 11.85
C MET A 75 9.74 -2.51 12.46
N ASN A 76 10.23 -3.54 11.76
CA ASN A 76 10.21 -4.94 12.21
C ASN A 76 8.79 -5.48 12.47
N MET A 77 7.82 -5.10 11.62
CA MET A 77 6.43 -5.56 11.64
C MET A 77 6.09 -6.39 10.39
N PRO A 78 6.68 -7.59 10.22
CA PRO A 78 6.62 -8.37 8.97
C PRO A 78 5.19 -8.77 8.58
N PHE A 79 4.32 -9.09 9.55
CA PHE A 79 2.93 -9.44 9.25
C PHE A 79 2.13 -8.28 8.65
N GLN A 80 2.32 -7.07 9.18
CA GLN A 80 1.65 -5.89 8.64
C GLN A 80 2.22 -5.51 7.26
N ALA A 81 3.54 -5.59 7.11
CA ALA A 81 4.20 -5.36 5.84
C ALA A 81 3.69 -6.33 4.76
N ALA A 82 3.59 -7.62 5.09
CA ALA A 82 3.02 -8.64 4.21
C ALA A 82 1.59 -8.30 3.77
N LYS A 83 0.75 -7.80 4.68
CA LYS A 83 -0.61 -7.35 4.35
C LYS A 83 -0.61 -6.16 3.39
N ALA A 84 0.31 -5.21 3.55
CA ALA A 84 0.43 -4.09 2.63
C ALA A 84 0.87 -4.54 1.22
N PHE A 85 1.88 -5.42 1.13
CA PHE A 85 2.30 -5.99 -0.16
C PHE A 85 1.22 -6.87 -0.81
N GLU A 86 0.44 -7.63 -0.02
CA GLU A 86 -0.73 -8.36 -0.52
C GLU A 86 -1.75 -7.41 -1.17
N GLN A 87 -2.01 -6.24 -0.57
CA GLN A 87 -2.89 -5.23 -1.18
C GLN A 87 -2.30 -4.65 -2.47
N ALA A 88 -0.99 -4.37 -2.51
CA ALA A 88 -0.33 -3.91 -3.73
C ALA A 88 -0.45 -4.94 -4.87
N GLY A 89 -0.22 -6.22 -4.59
CA GLY A 89 -0.38 -7.29 -5.58
C GLY A 89 -1.82 -7.44 -6.09
N LEU A 90 -2.81 -7.34 -5.19
CA LEU A 90 -4.23 -7.35 -5.60
C LEU A 90 -4.60 -6.18 -6.52
N LEU A 91 -4.03 -4.99 -6.28
CA LEU A 91 -4.24 -3.83 -7.15
C LEU A 91 -3.57 -4.01 -8.52
N CYS A 92 -2.35 -4.55 -8.57
CA CYS A 92 -1.69 -4.90 -9.84
C CYS A 92 -2.57 -5.84 -10.66
N LYS A 93 -3.15 -6.85 -10.02
CA LYS A 93 -4.10 -7.76 -10.66
C LYS A 93 -5.37 -7.05 -11.16
N GLU A 94 -5.96 -6.16 -10.36
CA GLU A 94 -7.10 -5.31 -10.80
C GLU A 94 -6.72 -4.44 -12.01
N ASN A 95 -5.46 -4.01 -12.10
CA ASN A 95 -4.90 -3.24 -13.22
C ASN A 95 -4.38 -4.09 -14.40
N LYS A 96 -4.50 -5.43 -14.32
CA LYS A 96 -3.99 -6.42 -15.30
C LYS A 96 -2.47 -6.48 -15.44
N GLU A 97 -1.74 -6.05 -14.42
CA GLU A 97 -0.28 -6.11 -14.30
C GLU A 97 0.12 -7.40 -13.57
N PHE A 98 -0.10 -8.55 -14.22
CA PHE A 98 0.04 -9.86 -13.57
C PHE A 98 1.48 -10.15 -13.11
N ASP A 99 2.50 -9.75 -13.88
CA ASP A 99 3.89 -9.97 -13.51
C ASP A 99 4.26 -9.25 -12.21
N GLU A 100 3.80 -8.00 -12.06
CA GLU A 100 4.02 -7.22 -10.84
C GLU A 100 3.18 -7.74 -9.68
N ALA A 101 1.97 -8.23 -9.98
CA ALA A 101 1.09 -8.85 -8.99
C ALA A 101 1.73 -10.10 -8.36
N VAL A 102 2.39 -10.94 -9.18
CA VAL A 102 3.16 -12.11 -8.71
C VAL A 102 4.28 -11.66 -7.77
N HIS A 103 5.09 -10.68 -8.19
CA HIS A 103 6.21 -10.17 -7.39
C HIS A 103 5.78 -9.75 -5.96
N TRP A 104 4.74 -8.92 -5.86
CA TRP A 104 4.27 -8.41 -4.57
C TRP A 104 3.62 -9.50 -3.69
N MET A 105 2.93 -10.46 -4.29
CA MET A 105 2.31 -11.57 -3.56
C MET A 105 3.34 -12.60 -3.06
N GLU A 106 4.38 -12.88 -3.84
CA GLU A 106 5.50 -13.73 -3.39
C GLU A 106 6.23 -13.07 -2.23
N LEU A 107 6.49 -11.77 -2.30
CA LEU A 107 7.10 -11.02 -1.19
C LEU A 107 6.23 -11.08 0.08
N ALA A 108 4.91 -10.93 -0.06
CA ALA A 108 3.98 -11.08 1.06
C ALA A 108 4.01 -12.50 1.65
N ALA A 109 4.03 -13.53 0.81
CA ALA A 109 4.10 -14.92 1.24
C ALA A 109 5.39 -15.23 2.03
N VAL A 110 6.54 -14.76 1.55
CA VAL A 110 7.82 -14.89 2.26
C VAL A 110 7.73 -14.26 3.65
N MET A 111 7.18 -13.05 3.77
CA MET A 111 7.05 -12.37 5.06
C MET A 111 6.05 -13.07 6.01
N PHE A 112 4.95 -13.62 5.49
CA PHE A 112 4.02 -14.43 6.31
C PHE A 112 4.69 -15.71 6.81
N GLN A 113 5.58 -16.31 6.02
CA GLN A 113 6.35 -17.48 6.43
C GLN A 113 7.38 -17.12 7.51
N GLU A 114 8.14 -16.03 7.33
CA GLU A 114 9.10 -15.54 8.31
C GLU A 114 8.44 -15.16 9.66
N HIS A 115 7.21 -14.65 9.63
CA HIS A 115 6.42 -14.36 10.83
C HIS A 115 5.89 -15.62 11.53
N GLY A 116 6.03 -16.82 10.94
CA GLY A 116 5.52 -18.07 11.50
C GLY A 116 4.06 -18.37 11.18
N THR A 117 3.52 -17.77 10.11
CA THR A 117 2.15 -18.00 9.61
C THR A 117 2.15 -18.60 8.18
N PRO A 118 2.73 -19.80 7.98
CA PRO A 118 2.88 -20.40 6.66
C PRO A 118 1.54 -20.69 5.96
N ASP A 119 0.47 -20.96 6.72
CA ASP A 119 -0.88 -21.14 6.15
C ASP A 119 -1.34 -19.88 5.41
N THR A 120 -1.03 -18.69 5.95
CA THR A 120 -1.36 -17.42 5.29
C THR A 120 -0.49 -17.19 4.05
N ALA A 121 0.77 -17.63 4.08
CA ALA A 121 1.65 -17.61 2.91
C ALA A 121 1.10 -18.52 1.80
N ALA A 122 0.68 -19.74 2.12
CA ALA A 122 0.08 -20.67 1.17
C ALA A 122 -1.18 -20.09 0.53
N LEU A 123 -2.08 -19.47 1.31
CA LEU A 123 -3.26 -18.79 0.78
C LEU A 123 -2.93 -17.64 -0.18
N CYS A 124 -1.82 -16.93 0.04
CA CYS A 124 -1.36 -15.90 -0.91
C CYS A 124 -0.91 -16.53 -2.24
N LEU A 125 -0.14 -17.61 -2.19
CA LEU A 125 0.34 -18.31 -3.38
C LEU A 125 -0.79 -19.03 -4.13
N GLU A 126 -1.78 -19.59 -3.43
CA GLU A 126 -2.97 -20.18 -4.06
C GLU A 126 -3.80 -19.15 -4.83
N LYS A 127 -3.80 -17.87 -4.40
CA LYS A 127 -4.45 -16.81 -5.17
C LYS A 127 -3.74 -16.60 -6.50
N LEU A 128 -2.40 -16.65 -6.53
CA LEU A 128 -1.61 -16.50 -7.77
C LEU A 128 -1.92 -17.59 -8.78
N GLN A 129 -2.11 -18.84 -8.34
CA GLN A 129 -2.46 -19.95 -9.24
C GLN A 129 -3.80 -19.76 -9.97
N LYS A 130 -4.63 -18.81 -9.53
CA LYS A 130 -5.96 -18.52 -10.09
C LYS A 130 -5.98 -17.27 -10.97
N TRP A 131 -4.86 -16.58 -11.13
CA TRP A 131 -4.78 -15.31 -11.87
C TRP A 131 -4.42 -15.52 -13.33
#